data_AF-A0A7C1C279-F1
#
_entry.id   AF-A0A7C1C279-F1
#
_cell.length_a   1.000
_cell.length_b   1.000
_cell.length_c   1.000
_cell.angle_alpha   90.00
_cell.angle_beta   90.00
_cell.angle_gamma   90.00
#
_symmetry.space_group_name_H-M   'P 1'
#
loop_
_entity.id
_entity.type
_entity.pdbx_description
1 polymer ?
#
loop_
_entity_poly.entity_id
_entity_poly.type
_entity_poly.pdbx_seq_one_letter_code
_entity_poly.pdbx_strand_id
1 'polypeptide(L)'
;NPDMAKVFGVALLIVVMISLYIFVNFRRFIGNVYRGYIFERFNIQMLKNMAYGLVAFWIFDLIYKGAFYYLFVRSMEFKHLVITGNFSSNGILLVVAIFLWMLSHIFMTGVKLQKEQELTV
;
A
#
# COMPACT_ATOMS: atom_id res chain seq x y z
N ASN A 1 -17.78 -22.66 10.10
CA ASN A 1 -16.71 -23.55 9.60
C ASN A 1 -15.37 -23.05 10.15
N PRO A 2 -14.78 -23.72 11.15
CA PRO A 2 -13.63 -23.20 11.92
C PRO A 2 -12.38 -22.92 11.08
N ASP A 3 -12.19 -23.64 9.96
CA ASP A 3 -11.06 -23.42 9.07
C ASP A 3 -11.19 -22.13 8.26
N MET A 4 -12.41 -21.73 7.90
CA MET A 4 -12.64 -20.42 7.28
C MET A 4 -12.27 -19.31 8.28
N ALA A 5 -12.71 -19.39 9.53
CA ALA A 5 -12.39 -18.38 10.55
C ALA A 5 -10.87 -18.18 10.72
N LYS A 6 -10.07 -19.25 10.66
CA LYS A 6 -8.59 -19.16 10.69
C LYS A 6 -8.03 -18.42 9.48
N VAL A 7 -8.50 -18.74 8.26
CA VAL A 7 -8.05 -18.08 7.03
C VAL A 7 -8.38 -16.58 7.06
N PHE A 8 -9.59 -16.21 7.48
CA PHE A 8 -9.97 -14.80 7.65
C PHE A 8 -9.14 -14.11 8.73
N GLY A 9 -8.86 -14.78 9.85
CA GLY A 9 -8.02 -14.23 10.91
C GLY A 9 -6.60 -13.94 10.45
N VAL A 10 -5.98 -14.86 9.70
CA VAL A 10 -4.64 -14.66 9.11
C VAL A 10 -4.65 -13.53 8.09
N ALA A 11 -5.66 -13.47 7.22
CA ALA A 11 -5.83 -12.39 6.26
C ALA A 11 -5.92 -11.01 6.95
N LEU A 12 -6.68 -10.92 8.05
CA LEU A 12 -6.82 -9.70 8.83
C LEU A 12 -5.51 -9.29 9.52
N LEU A 13 -4.75 -10.25 10.05
CA LEU A 13 -3.43 -9.97 10.63
C LEU A 13 -2.46 -9.41 9.58
N ILE A 14 -2.45 -9.96 8.37
CA ILE A 14 -1.63 -9.44 7.26
C ILE A 14 -1.99 -7.98 6.95
N VAL A 15 -3.28 -7.68 6.86
CA VAL A 15 -3.77 -6.31 6.65
C VAL A 15 -3.28 -5.37 7.75
N VAL A 16 -3.46 -5.75 9.01
CA VAL A 16 -3.02 -4.95 10.17
C VAL A 16 -1.50 -4.72 10.13
N MET A 17 -0.71 -5.74 9.81
CA MET A 17 0.75 -5.62 9.70
C MET A 17 1.17 -4.65 8.59
N ILE A 18 0.54 -4.73 7.40
CA ILE A 18 0.82 -3.81 6.29
C ILE A 18 0.43 -2.37 6.68
N SER A 19 -0.74 -2.19 7.29
CA SER A 19 -1.20 -0.86 7.73
C SER A 19 -0.26 -0.24 8.77
N LEU A 20 0.16 -1.03 9.77
CA LEU A 20 1.13 -0.58 10.78
C LEU A 20 2.49 -0.24 10.15
N TYR A 21 2.97 -1.05 9.20
CA TYR A 21 4.21 -0.78 8.49
C TYR A 21 4.15 0.56 7.74
N ILE A 22 3.08 0.82 6.98
CA ILE A 22 2.88 2.09 6.27
C ILE A 22 2.81 3.25 7.27
N PHE A 23 2.04 3.10 8.35
CA PHE A 23 1.87 4.14 9.37
C PHE A 23 3.18 4.51 10.07
N VAL A 24 4.00 3.52 10.43
CA VAL A 24 5.33 3.76 11.04
C VAL A 24 6.25 4.50 10.07
N ASN A 25 6.28 4.10 8.80
CA ASN A 25 7.06 4.80 7.78
C ASN A 25 6.57 6.24 7.58
N PHE A 26 5.25 6.45 7.54
CA PHE A 26 4.65 7.78 7.43
C PHE A 26 5.02 8.68 8.61
N ARG A 27 4.89 8.18 9.85
CA ARG A 27 5.26 8.93 11.05
C ARG A 27 6.74 9.33 11.04
N ARG A 28 7.63 8.42 10.62
CA ARG A 28 9.06 8.72 10.49
C ARG A 28 9.33 9.75 9.40
N PHE A 29 8.70 9.59 8.23
CA PHE A 29 8.81 10.52 7.12
C PHE A 29 8.42 11.94 7.54
N ILE A 30 7.25 12.11 8.16
CA ILE A 30 6.78 13.41 8.64
C ILE A 30 7.73 13.98 9.70
N GLY A 31 8.21 13.16 10.63
CA GLY A 31 9.22 13.58 11.61
C GLY A 31 10.51 14.10 10.97
N ASN A 32 10.96 13.49 9.88
CA ASN A 32 12.14 13.94 9.13
C ASN A 32 11.87 15.24 8.37
N VAL A 33 10.67 15.37 7.80
CA VAL A 33 10.25 16.61 7.11
C VAL A 33 10.25 17.80 8.07
N TYR A 34 9.70 17.63 9.28
CA TYR A 34 9.72 18.68 10.31
C TYR A 34 11.14 19.08 10.75
N ARG A 35 12.12 18.19 10.61
CA ARG A 35 13.53 18.47 10.91
C ARG A 35 14.31 19.03 9.72
N GLY A 36 13.66 19.21 8.56
CA GLY A 36 14.29 19.72 7.33
C GLY A 36 14.97 18.65 6.46
N TYR A 37 14.95 17.37 6.84
CA TYR A 37 15.58 16.27 6.09
C TYR A 37 14.71 15.73 4.95
N ILE A 38 14.11 16.62 4.15
CA ILE A 38 13.15 16.27 3.10
C ILE A 38 13.85 15.54 1.96
N PHE A 39 14.95 16.10 1.47
CA PHE A 39 15.71 15.61 0.31
C PHE A 39 16.81 14.61 0.68
N GLU A 40 16.74 14.00 1.85
CA GLU A 40 17.68 12.96 2.22
C GLU A 40 17.31 11.61 1.59
N ARG A 41 18.32 10.85 1.12
CA ARG A 41 18.09 9.56 0.43
C ARG A 41 17.24 8.59 1.26
N PHE A 42 17.46 8.55 2.58
CA PHE A 42 16.69 7.68 3.47
C PHE A 42 15.21 8.09 3.52
N ASN A 43 14.92 9.39 3.45
CA ASN A 43 13.55 9.90 3.54
C ASN A 43 12.80 9.68 2.23
N ILE A 44 13.50 9.84 1.10
CA ILE A 44 12.99 9.48 -0.23
C ILE A 44 12.71 7.99 -0.33
N GLN A 45 13.56 7.14 0.27
CA GLN A 45 13.33 5.70 0.32
C GLN A 45 12.10 5.35 1.18
N MET A 46 11.81 6.11 2.25
CA MET A 46 10.57 5.93 3.01
C MET A 46 9.33 6.18 2.15
N LEU A 47 9.35 7.18 1.24
CA LEU A 47 8.27 7.37 0.26
C LEU A 47 8.07 6.15 -0.65
N LYS A 48 9.16 5.60 -1.19
CA LYS A 48 9.11 4.39 -2.03
C LYS A 48 8.52 3.22 -1.25
N ASN A 49 8.97 3.03 -0.02
CA ASN A 49 8.51 1.96 0.85
C ASN A 49 7.00 2.07 1.17
N MET A 50 6.50 3.30 1.39
CA MET A 50 5.06 3.55 1.55
C MET A 50 4.29 3.25 0.27
N ALA A 51 4.80 3.68 -0.89
CA ALA A 51 4.18 3.39 -2.19
C ALA A 51 4.09 1.88 -2.44
N TYR A 52 5.17 1.12 -2.20
CA TYR A 52 5.17 -0.34 -2.32
C TYR A 52 4.23 -1.00 -1.32
N GLY A 53 4.14 -0.49 -0.09
CA GLY A 53 3.18 -0.96 0.90
C GLY A 53 1.73 -0.80 0.43
N LEU A 54 1.40 0.34 -0.18
CA LEU A 54 0.06 0.59 -0.73
C LEU A 54 -0.24 -0.31 -1.94
N VAL A 55 0.73 -0.56 -2.82
CA VAL A 55 0.55 -1.52 -3.93
C VAL A 55 0.33 -2.93 -3.38
N ALA A 56 1.14 -3.36 -2.40
CA ALA A 56 0.97 -4.67 -1.77
C ALA A 56 -0.42 -4.82 -1.12
N PHE A 57 -0.90 -3.76 -0.45
CA PHE A 57 -2.24 -3.72 0.11
C PHE A 57 -3.33 -3.82 -0.97
N TRP A 58 -3.17 -3.14 -2.09
CA TRP A 58 -4.10 -3.20 -3.22
C TRP A 58 -4.13 -4.60 -3.87
N ILE A 59 -2.98 -5.22 -4.09
CA ILE A 59 -2.89 -6.59 -4.60
C ILE A 59 -3.58 -7.56 -3.63
N PHE A 60 -3.35 -7.38 -2.34
CA PHE A 60 -4.01 -8.19 -1.31
C PHE A 60 -5.54 -8.04 -1.35
N ASP A 61 -6.07 -6.81 -1.45
CA ASP A 61 -7.52 -6.56 -1.59
C ASP A 61 -8.10 -7.25 -2.82
N LEU A 62 -7.39 -7.20 -3.96
CA LEU A 62 -7.81 -7.86 -5.20
C LEU A 62 -7.89 -9.38 -5.03
N ILE A 63 -6.85 -10.00 -4.47
CA ILE A 63 -6.80 -11.45 -4.23
C ILE A 63 -7.88 -11.85 -3.22
N TYR A 64 -8.03 -11.08 -2.14
CA TYR A 64 -9.01 -11.35 -1.10
C TYR A 64 -10.44 -11.30 -1.64
N LYS A 65 -10.79 -10.29 -2.45
CA LYS A 65 -12.10 -10.20 -3.12
C LYS A 65 -12.35 -11.39 -4.05
N GLY A 66 -11.34 -11.79 -4.85
CA GLY A 66 -11.44 -12.94 -5.74
C GLY A 66 -11.62 -14.27 -4.99
N ALA A 67 -10.82 -14.50 -3.95
CA ALA A 67 -10.91 -15.68 -3.10
C ALA A 67 -12.24 -15.72 -2.34
N PHE A 68 -12.70 -14.58 -1.82
CA PHE A 68 -14.00 -14.46 -1.15
C PHE A 68 -15.14 -14.82 -2.10
N TYR A 69 -15.17 -14.26 -3.31
CA TYR A 69 -16.18 -14.58 -4.32
C TYR A 69 -16.21 -16.09 -4.62
N TYR A 70 -15.06 -16.69 -4.89
CA TYR A 70 -14.97 -18.11 -5.22
C TYR A 70 -15.39 -19.03 -4.06
N LEU A 71 -14.98 -18.71 -2.82
CA LEU A 71 -15.27 -19.52 -1.64
C LEU A 71 -16.71 -19.38 -1.14
N PHE A 72 -17.29 -18.18 -1.16
CA PHE A 72 -18.64 -17.93 -0.64
C PHE A 72 -19.74 -18.15 -1.67
N VAL A 73 -19.56 -17.72 -2.92
CA VAL A 73 -20.62 -17.82 -3.94
C VAL A 73 -20.81 -19.26 -4.42
N ARG A 74 -19.74 -20.07 -4.43
CA ARG A 74 -19.81 -21.47 -4.87
C ARG A 74 -20.27 -22.44 -3.77
N SER A 75 -20.11 -22.08 -2.49
CA SER A 75 -20.46 -22.96 -1.36
C SER A 75 -21.86 -22.70 -0.79
N MET A 76 -22.50 -21.60 -1.14
CA MET A 76 -23.86 -21.32 -0.71
C MET A 76 -24.79 -21.27 -1.91
N GLU A 77 -25.58 -22.34 -2.10
CA GLU A 77 -26.76 -22.35 -2.97
C GLU A 77 -27.83 -21.41 -2.41
N PHE A 78 -27.58 -20.11 -2.44
CA PHE A 78 -28.58 -19.14 -2.05
C PHE A 78 -29.62 -19.00 -3.16
N LYS A 79 -30.69 -19.79 -3.08
CA LYS A 79 -31.87 -19.65 -3.96
C LYS A 79 -32.49 -18.24 -3.97
N HIS A 80 -32.18 -17.37 -2.99
CA HIS A 80 -32.81 -16.06 -2.84
C HIS A 80 -31.91 -14.90 -2.39
N LEU A 81 -30.59 -15.09 -2.19
CA LEU A 81 -29.68 -13.99 -1.83
C LEU A 81 -28.81 -13.63 -3.04
N VAL A 82 -29.29 -12.66 -3.82
CA VAL A 82 -28.44 -11.97 -4.79
C VAL A 82 -27.51 -11.08 -3.98
N ILE A 83 -26.26 -11.52 -3.80
CA ILE A 83 -25.21 -10.67 -3.24
C ILE A 83 -24.92 -9.59 -4.29
N THR A 84 -25.62 -8.46 -4.21
CA THR A 84 -25.30 -7.21 -4.92
C THR A 84 -24.12 -6.52 -4.24
N GLY A 85 -23.01 -7.25 -4.10
CA GLY A 85 -21.75 -6.67 -3.68
C GLY A 85 -21.21 -5.84 -4.83
N ASN A 86 -21.19 -4.52 -4.68
CA ASN A 86 -20.51 -3.66 -5.64
C ASN A 86 -19.01 -3.98 -5.58
N PHE A 87 -18.51 -4.77 -6.54
CA PHE A 87 -17.09 -5.12 -6.69
C PHE A 87 -16.29 -3.92 -7.22
N SER A 88 -16.49 -2.73 -6.65
CA SER A 88 -15.66 -1.58 -7.00
C SER A 88 -14.26 -1.80 -6.44
N SER A 89 -13.30 -1.97 -7.35
CA SER A 89 -11.88 -1.89 -7.03
C SER A 89 -11.58 -0.52 -6.40
N ASN A 90 -10.85 -0.49 -5.29
CA ASN A 90 -10.40 0.74 -4.65
C ASN A 90 -9.23 1.35 -5.45
N GLY A 91 -9.49 1.75 -6.70
CA GLY A 91 -8.47 2.28 -7.61
C GLY A 91 -7.74 3.51 -7.06
N ILE A 92 -8.38 4.24 -6.14
CA ILE A 92 -7.76 5.38 -5.47
C ILE A 92 -6.49 5.03 -4.69
N LEU A 93 -6.39 3.83 -4.11
CA LEU A 93 -5.18 3.38 -3.41
C LEU A 93 -4.00 3.26 -4.38
N LEU A 94 -4.26 2.76 -5.58
CA LEU A 94 -3.26 2.61 -6.63
C LEU A 94 -2.83 3.98 -7.18
N VAL A 95 -3.77 4.92 -7.34
CA VAL A 95 -3.46 6.30 -7.71
C VAL A 95 -2.55 6.96 -6.66
N VAL A 96 -2.88 6.83 -5.38
CA VAL A 96 -2.04 7.36 -4.28
C VAL A 96 -0.66 6.70 -4.27
N ALA A 97 -0.59 5.38 -4.48
CA ALA A 97 0.68 4.66 -4.53
C ALA A 97 1.57 5.13 -5.68
N ILE A 98 1.01 5.28 -6.89
CA ILE A 98 1.73 5.80 -8.07
C ILE A 98 2.21 7.22 -7.81
N PHE A 99 1.36 8.06 -7.21
CA PHE A 99 1.73 9.44 -6.89
C PHE A 99 2.92 9.50 -5.92
N LEU A 100 2.88 8.73 -4.83
CA LEU A 100 4.00 8.66 -3.88
C LEU A 100 5.28 8.10 -4.52
N TRP A 101 5.14 7.08 -5.39
CA TRP A 101 6.27 6.52 -6.11
C TRP A 101 6.91 7.54 -7.07
N MET A 102 6.09 8.26 -7.83
CA MET A 102 6.54 9.33 -8.72
C MET A 102 7.24 10.46 -7.95
N LEU A 103 6.64 10.91 -6.84
CA LEU A 103 7.21 11.94 -5.98
C LEU A 103 8.59 11.53 -5.45
N SER A 104 8.73 10.25 -5.05
CA SER A 104 10.03 9.71 -4.64
C SER A 104 11.09 9.73 -5.75
N HIS A 105 10.68 9.51 -7.00
CA HIS A 105 11.57 9.53 -8.15
C HIS A 105 12.04 10.96 -8.45
N ILE A 106 11.12 11.92 -8.42
CA ILE A 106 11.44 13.34 -8.60
C ILE A 106 12.45 13.80 -7.54
N PHE A 107 12.21 13.47 -6.27
CA PHE A 107 13.12 13.85 -5.19
C PHE A 107 14.50 13.19 -5.35
N MET A 108 14.55 11.91 -5.74
CA MET A 108 15.83 11.23 -5.97
C MET A 108 16.64 11.88 -7.10
N THR A 109 15.97 12.24 -8.19
CA THR A 109 16.61 12.94 -9.32
C THR A 109 17.11 14.32 -8.88
N GLY A 110 16.32 15.08 -8.13
CA GLY A 110 16.73 16.39 -7.60
C GLY A 110 18.00 16.30 -6.74
N VAL A 111 18.07 15.32 -5.85
CA VAL A 111 19.27 15.08 -5.02
C VAL A 111 20.48 14.68 -5.85
N LYS A 112 20.28 13.89 -6.91
CA LYS A 112 21.35 13.49 -7.80
C LYS A 112 21.93 14.71 -8.54
N LEU A 113 21.06 15.56 -9.08
CA LEU A 113 21.47 16.78 -9.78
C LEU A 113 22.22 17.75 -8.87
N GLN A 114 21.75 17.93 -7.63
CA GLN A 114 22.45 18.77 -6.65
C GLN A 114 23.87 18.27 -6.38
N LYS A 115 24.05 16.96 -6.20
CA LYS A 115 25.38 16.36 -5.97
C LYS A 115 26.30 16.50 -7.17
N GLU A 116 25.76 16.39 -8.39
CA GLU A 116 26.55 16.59 -9.61
C GLU A 116 27.02 18.05 -9.74
N GLN A 117 26.16 19.01 -9.39
CA GLN A 117 26.51 20.44 -9.37
C GLN A 117 27.59 20.76 -8.32
N GLU A 118 27.50 20.20 -7.11
CA GLU A 118 28.52 20.37 -6.07
C GLU A 118 29.90 19.80 -6.45
N LEU A 119 29.96 18.84 -7.37
CA LEU A 119 31.21 18.21 -7.84
C LEU A 119 31.83 18.91 -9.05
N THR A 120 31.12 19.87 -9.66
CA THR A 120 31.53 20.55 -10.90
C THR A 120 31.92 22.02 -10.70
N VAL A 121 31.74 22.55 -9.49
CA VAL A 121 32.23 23.86 -9.02
C VAL A 121 33.50 23.64 -8.20
#